data_AF-A0A6P0JV60-F1
#
_entry.id   AF-A0A6P0JV60-F1
#
_cell.length_a   1.000
_cell.length_b   1.000
_cell.length_c   1.000
_cell.angle_alpha   90.00
_cell.angle_beta   90.00
_cell.angle_gamma   90.00
#
_symmetry.space_group_name_H-M   'P 1'
#
loop_
_entity.id
_entity.type
_entity.pdbx_description
1 polymer ?
#
loop_
_entity_poly.entity_id
_entity_poly.type
_entity_poly.pdbx_seq_one_letter_code
_entity_poly.pdbx_strand_id
1 'polypeptide(L)' 'MSLKPAVYIIGAGPGDPELLTVKAYRILSQADTILYANSLVPRQLVKDVRPDAELIPTGHQTLEDIVPI' A
#
# COMPACT_ATOMS: atom_id res chain seq x y z
N MET A 1 2.93 7.22 -16.00
CA MET A 1 3.94 7.87 -15.13
C MET A 1 4.98 6.81 -14.81
N SER A 2 6.26 7.13 -14.69
CA SER A 2 7.23 6.15 -14.17
C SER A 2 7.37 6.38 -12.67
N LEU A 3 7.12 5.36 -11.84
CA LEU A 3 7.49 5.43 -10.43
C LEU A 3 9.02 5.45 -10.32
N LYS A 4 9.53 6.27 -9.39
CA LYS A 4 10.95 6.22 -9.02
C LYS A 4 11.12 5.10 -7.99
N PRO A 5 12.23 4.36 -7.99
CA PRO A 5 12.54 3.43 -6.91
C PRO A 5 12.62 4.20 -5.58
N ALA A 6 11.61 4.04 -4.73
CA ALA A 6 11.45 4.76 -3.47
C ALA A 6 10.35 4.13 -2.61
N VAL A 7 10.36 4.46 -1.31
CA VAL A 7 9.24 4.18 -0.41
C VAL A 7 8.27 5.36 -0.46
N TYR A 8 7.02 5.09 -0.83
CA TYR A 8 5.94 6.07 -0.84
C TYR A 8 5.04 5.86 0.38
N ILE A 9 5.06 6.79 1.34
CA ILE A 9 4.11 6.77 2.46
C ILE A 9 2.80 7.37 1.99
N ILE A 10 1.74 6.57 1.98
CA ILE A 10 0.42 6.92 1.45
C ILE A 10 -0.59 6.95 2.58
N GLY A 11 -1.33 8.05 2.70
CA GLY A 11 -2.54 8.09 3.51
C GLY A 11 -3.67 7.32 2.81
N ALA A 12 -4.17 6.26 3.46
CA ALA A 12 -5.25 5.41 2.93
C ALA A 12 -6.64 6.09 2.95
N GLY A 13 -6.77 7.24 3.62
CA GLY A 13 -8.08 7.85 3.88
C GLY A 13 -8.88 7.06 4.92
N PRO A 14 -10.20 7.31 5.02
CA PRO A 14 -11.05 6.70 6.06
C PRO A 14 -11.58 5.30 5.69
N GLY A 15 -11.20 4.74 4.54
CA GLY A 15 -11.53 3.36 4.15
C GLY A 15 -12.37 3.19 2.88
N ASP A 16 -12.92 4.27 2.33
CA ASP A 16 -13.55 4.26 1.01
C ASP A 16 -12.48 4.45 -0.09
N PRO A 17 -12.35 3.54 -1.08
CA PRO A 17 -11.42 3.68 -2.20
C PRO A 17 -11.57 5.01 -2.97
N GLU A 18 -12.78 5.56 -3.08
CA GLU A 18 -13.01 6.82 -3.80
C GLU A 18 -12.42 8.04 -3.07
N LEU A 19 -12.11 7.89 -1.78
CA LEU A 19 -11.46 8.91 -0.96
C LEU A 19 -9.93 8.85 -1.00
N LEU A 20 -9.35 7.91 -1.75
CA LEU A 20 -7.93 7.97 -2.09
C LEU A 20 -7.67 9.20 -2.96
N THR A 21 -6.56 9.87 -2.70
CA THR A 21 -6.08 10.88 -3.66
C THR A 21 -5.79 10.22 -5.00
N VAL A 22 -6.04 10.92 -6.10
CA VAL A 22 -5.73 10.42 -7.46
C VAL A 22 -4.26 9.99 -7.59
N LYS A 23 -3.34 10.68 -6.88
CA LYS A 23 -1.91 10.31 -6.87
C LYS A 23 -1.66 9.00 -6.12
N ALA A 24 -2.30 8.79 -4.97
CA ALA A 24 -2.20 7.55 -4.21
C ALA A 24 -2.69 6.35 -5.03
N TYR A 25 -3.87 6.45 -5.63
CA TYR A 25 -4.41 5.40 -6.50
C TYR A 25 -3.43 5.04 -7.64
N ARG A 26 -2.89 6.05 -8.32
CA ARG A 26 -1.89 5.83 -9.40
C ARG A 26 -0.60 5.18 -8.92
N ILE A 27 -0.14 5.46 -7.69
CA ILE A 27 1.05 4.82 -7.13
C ILE A 27 0.73 3.36 -6.81
N LEU A 28 -0.38 3.10 -6.10
CA LEU A 28 -0.81 1.75 -5.72
C LEU A 28 -1.02 0.85 -6.94
N SER A 29 -1.59 1.37 -8.03
CA SER A 29 -1.82 0.61 -9.26
C SER A 29 -0.55 0.25 -10.05
N GLN A 30 0.61 0.79 -9.66
CA GLN A 30 1.89 0.56 -10.33
C GLN A 30 2.97 -0.03 -9.41
N ALA A 31 2.78 0.01 -8.09
CA ALA A 31 3.74 -0.46 -7.11
C ALA A 31 4.00 -1.97 -7.23
N ASP A 32 5.27 -2.36 -7.13
CA ASP A 32 5.69 -3.76 -7.11
C ASP A 32 5.40 -4.43 -5.77
N THR A 33 5.49 -3.68 -4.66
CA THR A 33 5.25 -4.19 -3.29
C THR A 33 4.44 -3.17 -2.49
N ILE A 34 3.45 -3.65 -1.73
CA ILE A 34 2.54 -2.81 -0.94
C ILE A 34 2.45 -3.35 0.49
N LEU A 35 2.94 -2.56 1.43
CA LEU A 35 2.80 -2.82 2.86
C LEU A 35 1.58 -2.07 3.39
N TYR A 36 0.70 -2.75 4.13
CA TYR A 36 -0.52 -2.13 4.65
C TYR A 36 -0.95 -2.68 6.02
N ALA A 37 -1.55 -1.81 6.84
CA ALA A 37 -2.03 -2.14 8.17
C ALA A 37 -3.41 -2.82 8.10
N ASN A 38 -3.43 -4.15 8.11
CA ASN A 38 -4.61 -5.02 7.91
C ASN A 38 -5.96 -4.47 8.42
N SER A 39 -6.06 -4.19 9.72
CA SER A 39 -7.33 -3.84 10.38
C SER A 39 -7.81 -2.43 10.06
N LEU A 40 -6.93 -1.57 9.55
CA LEU A 40 -7.20 -0.15 9.30
C LEU A 40 -7.30 0.18 7.80
N VAL A 41 -6.74 -0.68 6.94
CA VAL A 41 -6.75 -0.51 5.48
C VAL A 41 -7.63 -1.62 4.87
N PRO A 42 -8.85 -1.30 4.44
CA PRO A 42 -9.75 -2.28 3.83
C PRO A 42 -9.13 -2.89 2.56
N ARG A 43 -9.32 -4.21 2.35
CA ARG A 43 -8.79 -4.91 1.15
C ARG A 43 -9.21 -4.27 -0.18
N GLN A 44 -10.37 -3.60 -0.21
CA GLN A 44 -10.85 -2.88 -1.40
C GLN A 44 -9.89 -1.77 -1.87
N LEU A 45 -9.07 -1.17 -0.99
CA LEU A 45 -8.08 -0.15 -1.37
C LEU A 45 -6.89 -0.72 -2.15
N VAL A 46 -6.65 -2.03 -2.04
CA VAL A 46 -5.54 -2.73 -2.70
C VAL A 46 -6.05 -3.72 -3.76
N LYS A 47 -7.28 -3.54 -4.24
CA LYS A 47 -7.90 -4.43 -5.24
C LYS A 47 -7.40 -4.16 -6.66
N ASP A 48 -7.17 -2.90 -7.01
CA ASP A 48 -6.78 -2.46 -8.36
C ASP A 48 -5.25 -2.28 -8.50
N VAL A 49 -4.51 -3.07 -7.75
CA VAL A 49 -3.04 -3.12 -7.80
C VAL A 49 -2.60 -4.02 -8.94
N ARG A 50 -1.30 -4.04 -9.25
CA ARG A 50 -0.82 -4.95 -10.29
C ARG A 50 -1.08 -6.40 -9.88
N PRO A 51 -1.43 -7.30 -10.82
CA PRO A 51 -1.67 -8.71 -10.52
C PRO A 51 -0.46 -9.43 -9.93
N ASP A 52 0.75 -8.95 -10.23
CA ASP A 52 2.03 -9.45 -9.75
C ASP A 52 2.57 -8.69 -8.53
N ALA A 53 1.83 -7.71 -8.00
CA ALA A 53 2.26 -6.96 -6.82
C ALA A 53 2.25 -7.83 -5.57
N GLU A 54 3.32 -7.75 -4.78
CA GLU A 54 3.38 -8.40 -3.48
C GLU A 54 2.62 -7.59 -2.44
N LEU A 55 1.65 -8.22 -1.78
CA LEU A 55 0.85 -7.61 -0.73
C LEU A 55 1.31 -8.11 0.65
N ILE A 56 1.89 -7.21 1.45
CA ILE A 56 2.47 -7.53 2.75
C ILE A 56 1.60 -6.92 3.87
N PRO A 57 0.78 -7.73 4.56
CA PRO A 57 0.07 -7.31 5.76
C PRO A 57 1.00 -7.07 6.94
N THR A 58 0.97 -5.88 7.54
CA THR A 58 1.85 -5.50 8.67
C THR A 58 1.16 -5.43 10.03
N GLY A 59 -0.14 -5.74 10.12
CA GLY A 59 -0.91 -5.58 11.37
C GLY A 59 -0.42 -6.39 12.58
N HIS A 60 0.46 -7.36 12.36
CA HIS A 60 1.06 -8.21 13.41
C HIS A 60 2.59 -8.22 13.39
N GLN A 61 3.23 -7.34 12.60
CA GLN A 61 4.69 -7.29 12.50
C GLN A 61 5.29 -6.25 13.44
N THR A 62 6.45 -6.54 14.01
CA THR A 62 7.27 -5.54 14.70
C THR A 62 8.12 -4.73 13.71
N LEU A 63 8.83 -3.72 14.20
CA LEU A 63 9.76 -2.99 13.35
C LEU A 63 10.90 -3.90 12.86
N GLU A 64 11.40 -4.76 13.72
CA GLU A 64 12.49 -5.70 13.46
C GLU A 64 12.09 -6.78 12.44
N ASP A 65 10.81 -7.18 12.42
CA ASP A 65 10.28 -8.10 11.40
C ASP A 65 10.29 -7.47 10.00
N ILE A 66 10.11 -6.14 9.92
CA ILE A 66 10.03 -5.39 8.65
C ILE A 66 11.42 -4.91 8.21
N VAL A 67 12.27 -4.50 9.16
CA VAL A 67 13.61 -3.97 8.91
C VAL A 67 14.59 -4.64 9.87
N PRO A 68 15.60 -5.38 9.37
CA PRO A 68 16.68 -5.84 10.21
C PRO A 68 17.52 -4.62 10.62
N ILE A 69 17.41 -4.23 11.90
CA ILE A 69 18.18 -3.15 12.54
C ILE A 69 19.47 -3.69 13.14
#